data_AF-A0A3Q4GM80-F1
#
_entry.id   AF-A0A3Q4GM80-F1
#
_cell.length_a   1.000
_cell.length_b   1.000
_cell.length_c   1.000
_cell.angle_alpha   90.00
_cell.angle_beta   90.00
_cell.angle_gamma   90.00
#
_symmetry.space_group_name_H-M   'P 1'
#
loop_
_entity.id
_entity.type
_entity.pdbx_description
1 polymer ?
#
loop_
_entity_poly.entity_id
_entity_poly.type
_entity_poly.pdbx_seq_one_letter_code
_entity_poly.pdbx_strand_id
1 'polypeptide(L)'
;MAKYVTDKLFGMLEDLKKEELEKFKWFLRDRDVLVELQPIPKSRLEKASTCDLVDLMVQTYTEKSVEVTTKVLKKINRNDLIVCVLFGRKKQGECKTGNMLFIPRKHFVDKHRVQLIQRVSNVAPILDDLLGSDVISQESYNSIMALPTSQDKMRTLYSHLNTERCNDIFYKILLENEKHLIDEFSAK
;
A
#
# COMPACT_ATOMS: atom_id res chain seq x y z
N MET A 1 15.21 -18.20 3.54
CA MET A 1 13.94 -17.60 3.08
C MET A 1 12.81 -17.71 4.11
N ALA A 2 12.64 -18.84 4.81
CA ALA A 2 11.57 -19.01 5.82
C ALA A 2 11.54 -17.94 6.93
N LYS A 3 12.70 -17.55 7.47
CA LYS A 3 12.78 -16.56 8.58
C LYS A 3 12.15 -15.21 8.27
N TYR A 4 12.29 -14.72 7.04
CA TYR A 4 11.73 -13.43 6.61
C TYR A 4 10.19 -13.45 6.53
N VAL A 5 9.62 -14.58 6.14
CA VAL A 5 8.15 -14.75 6.04
C VAL A 5 7.53 -14.78 7.44
N THR A 6 8.15 -15.53 8.36
CA THR A 6 7.74 -15.59 9.77
C THR A 6 7.76 -14.20 10.42
N ASP A 7 8.86 -13.45 10.31
CA ASP A 7 9.00 -12.12 10.90
C ASP A 7 7.96 -11.13 10.36
N LYS A 8 7.62 -11.26 9.06
CA LYS A 8 6.66 -10.39 8.39
C LYS A 8 5.22 -10.67 8.82
N LEU A 9 4.85 -11.95 8.92
CA LEU A 9 3.54 -12.36 9.42
C LEU A 9 3.36 -12.02 10.90
N PHE A 10 4.41 -12.22 11.69
CA PHE A 10 4.40 -11.93 13.13
C PHE A 10 4.08 -10.46 13.41
N GLY A 11 4.79 -9.52 12.77
CA GLY A 11 4.52 -8.10 12.98
C GLY A 11 3.08 -7.70 12.64
N MET A 12 2.46 -8.33 11.63
CA MET A 12 1.08 -8.02 11.26
C MET A 12 0.06 -8.57 12.26
N LEU A 13 0.28 -9.79 12.76
CA LEU A 13 -0.60 -10.39 13.76
C LEU A 13 -0.40 -9.77 15.15
N GLU A 14 0.77 -9.18 15.42
CA GLU A 14 1.05 -8.40 16.62
C GLU A 14 0.31 -7.05 16.63
N ASP A 15 0.14 -6.43 15.45
CA ASP A 15 -0.66 -5.21 15.27
C ASP A 15 -2.19 -5.45 15.35
N LEU A 16 -2.63 -6.71 15.45
CA LEU A 16 -4.04 -7.06 15.66
C LEU A 16 -4.41 -7.03 17.15
N LYS A 17 -5.58 -6.46 17.45
CA LYS A 17 -6.18 -6.57 18.78
C LYS A 17 -6.63 -8.00 19.03
N LYS A 18 -6.75 -8.37 20.31
CA LYS A 18 -7.20 -9.71 20.73
C LYS A 18 -8.49 -10.16 20.05
N GLU A 19 -9.48 -9.28 19.94
CA GLU A 19 -10.76 -9.58 19.27
C GLU A 19 -10.60 -9.86 17.77
N GLU A 20 -9.69 -9.15 17.11
CA GLU A 20 -9.41 -9.32 15.69
C GLU A 20 -8.60 -10.57 15.44
N LEU A 21 -7.70 -10.92 16.35
CA LEU A 21 -6.93 -12.15 16.32
C LEU A 21 -7.83 -13.38 16.52
N GLU A 22 -8.83 -13.29 17.39
CA GLU A 22 -9.86 -14.34 17.51
C GLU A 22 -10.71 -14.46 16.24
N LYS A 23 -11.11 -13.35 15.61
CA LYS A 23 -11.76 -13.37 14.28
C LYS A 23 -10.84 -13.96 13.21
N PHE A 24 -9.56 -13.62 13.23
CA PHE A 24 -8.58 -14.16 12.29
C PHE A 24 -8.46 -15.69 12.41
N LYS A 25 -8.34 -16.21 13.64
CA LYS A 25 -8.39 -17.65 13.92
C LYS A 25 -9.71 -18.27 13.45
N TRP A 26 -10.83 -17.56 13.62
CA TRP A 26 -12.13 -18.00 13.15
C TRP A 26 -12.18 -18.17 11.63
N PHE A 27 -11.60 -17.25 10.86
CA PHE A 27 -11.57 -17.34 9.39
C PHE A 27 -10.53 -18.35 8.85
N LEU A 28 -9.50 -18.70 9.62
CA LEU A 28 -8.57 -19.77 9.24
C LEU A 28 -9.19 -21.18 9.25
N ARG A 29 -10.35 -21.34 9.88
CA ARG A 29 -11.14 -22.58 9.81
C ARG A 29 -12.16 -22.56 8.65
N ASP A 30 -12.36 -21.40 8.04
CA ASP A 30 -13.39 -21.20 7.04
C ASP A 30 -12.90 -21.70 5.66
N ARG A 31 -13.54 -22.76 5.16
CA ARG A 31 -13.22 -23.32 3.84
C ARG A 31 -13.52 -22.35 2.71
N ASP A 32 -14.46 -21.42 2.89
CA ASP A 32 -14.83 -20.46 1.84
C ASP A 32 -13.73 -19.40 1.64
N VAL A 33 -12.89 -19.19 2.64
CA VAL A 33 -11.71 -18.30 2.54
C VAL A 33 -10.50 -19.05 1.96
N LEU A 34 -10.44 -20.36 2.16
CA LEU A 34 -9.32 -21.25 1.83
C LEU A 34 -9.70 -22.25 0.72
N VAL A 35 -10.34 -21.77 -0.35
CA VAL A 35 -10.95 -22.60 -1.42
C VAL A 35 -9.99 -23.66 -2.02
N GLU A 36 -8.68 -23.45 -1.95
CA GLU A 36 -7.66 -24.40 -2.44
C GLU A 36 -6.67 -24.88 -1.36
N LEU A 37 -6.96 -24.63 -0.08
CA LEU A 37 -6.01 -24.86 1.01
C LEU A 37 -6.66 -25.60 2.18
N GLN A 38 -5.88 -26.43 2.86
CA GLN A 38 -6.39 -27.18 4.01
C GLN A 38 -6.65 -26.24 5.20
N PRO A 39 -7.87 -26.20 5.76
CA PRO A 39 -8.15 -25.40 6.96
C PRO A 39 -7.35 -25.92 8.16
N ILE A 40 -6.92 -25.00 9.02
CA ILE A 40 -6.21 -25.39 10.23
C ILE A 40 -7.22 -25.87 11.29
N PRO A 41 -6.97 -27.01 11.97
CA PRO A 41 -7.86 -27.52 13.01
C PRO A 41 -8.01 -26.55 14.19
N LYS A 42 -9.24 -26.40 14.69
CA LYS A 42 -9.59 -25.55 15.84
C LYS A 42 -8.75 -25.84 17.09
N SER A 43 -8.43 -27.11 17.33
CA SER A 43 -7.62 -27.55 18.48
C SER A 43 -6.22 -26.93 18.50
N ARG A 44 -5.63 -26.65 17.32
CA ARG A 44 -4.33 -25.98 17.20
C ARG A 44 -4.46 -24.47 17.28
N LEU A 45 -5.56 -23.89 16.78
CA LEU A 45 -5.80 -22.44 16.79
C LEU A 45 -6.21 -21.89 18.15
N GLU A 46 -7.02 -22.62 18.92
CA GLU A 46 -7.50 -22.16 20.25
C GLU A 46 -6.35 -21.99 21.25
N LYS A 47 -5.35 -22.88 21.19
CA LYS A 47 -4.19 -22.83 22.10
C LYS A 47 -3.02 -22.02 21.57
N ALA A 48 -3.03 -21.65 20.28
CA ALA A 48 -1.93 -20.95 19.66
C ALA A 48 -1.83 -19.50 20.16
N SER A 49 -0.64 -19.13 20.63
CA SER A 49 -0.21 -17.73 20.76
C SER A 49 0.03 -17.11 19.37
N THR A 50 0.28 -15.81 19.30
CA THR A 50 0.58 -15.12 18.03
C THR A 50 1.79 -15.75 17.33
N CYS A 51 2.85 -16.11 18.06
CA CYS A 51 4.01 -16.82 17.53
C CYS A 51 3.62 -18.20 16.98
N ASP A 52 2.91 -19.00 17.79
CA ASP A 52 2.52 -20.35 17.40
C ASP A 52 1.61 -20.34 16.17
N LEU A 53 0.77 -19.30 16.05
CA LEU A 53 -0.11 -19.10 14.92
C LEU A 53 0.68 -18.83 13.63
N VAL A 54 1.70 -17.96 13.70
CA VAL A 54 2.58 -17.70 12.56
C VAL A 54 3.32 -18.97 12.14
N ASP A 55 3.94 -19.66 13.09
CA ASP A 55 4.67 -20.89 12.82
C ASP A 55 3.74 -21.95 12.22
N LEU A 56 2.51 -22.05 12.71
CA LEU A 56 1.49 -22.94 12.19
C LEU A 56 1.09 -22.59 10.75
N MET A 57 0.96 -21.31 10.42
CA MET A 57 0.65 -20.87 9.07
C MET A 57 1.80 -21.11 8.10
N VAL A 58 3.04 -20.85 8.54
CA VAL A 58 4.25 -21.13 7.75
C VAL A 58 4.44 -22.65 7.57
N GLN A 59 4.15 -23.45 8.60
CA GLN A 59 4.22 -24.91 8.51
C GLN A 59 3.14 -25.50 7.60
N THR A 60 1.92 -24.96 7.63
CA THR A 60 0.77 -25.50 6.89
C THR A 60 0.75 -25.02 5.43
N TYR A 61 1.06 -23.75 5.21
CA TYR A 61 0.89 -23.11 3.90
C TYR A 61 2.22 -22.67 3.26
N THR A 62 3.33 -22.74 3.97
CA THR A 62 4.69 -22.40 3.49
C THR A 62 4.72 -21.08 2.74
N GLU A 63 4.88 -21.09 1.42
CA GLU A 63 4.94 -19.91 0.56
C GLU A 63 3.57 -19.20 0.43
N LYS A 64 2.47 -19.96 0.55
CA LYS A 64 1.10 -19.44 0.49
C LYS A 64 0.63 -18.85 1.82
N SER A 65 1.43 -18.94 2.89
CA SER A 65 1.08 -18.40 4.22
C SER A 65 0.78 -16.89 4.19
N VAL A 66 1.53 -16.14 3.38
CA VAL A 66 1.35 -14.70 3.16
C VAL A 66 0.04 -14.40 2.43
N GLU A 67 -0.28 -15.19 1.41
CA GLU A 67 -1.50 -15.04 0.63
C GLU A 67 -2.74 -15.34 1.48
N VAL A 68 -2.70 -16.42 2.27
CA VAL A 68 -3.75 -16.78 3.23
C VAL A 68 -3.98 -15.67 4.23
N THR A 69 -2.91 -15.19 4.85
CA THR A 69 -2.98 -14.10 5.84
C THR A 69 -3.63 -12.87 5.23
N THR A 70 -3.24 -12.53 4.01
CA THR A 70 -3.81 -11.40 3.26
C THR A 70 -5.31 -11.59 3.01
N LYS A 71 -5.76 -12.77 2.57
CA LYS A 71 -7.18 -13.06 2.35
C LYS A 71 -8.00 -12.96 3.63
N VAL A 72 -7.50 -13.51 4.73
CA VAL A 72 -8.18 -13.45 6.03
C VAL A 72 -8.23 -12.01 6.56
N LEU A 73 -7.14 -11.24 6.42
CA LEU A 73 -7.10 -9.83 6.81
C LEU A 73 -8.12 -8.98 6.03
N LYS A 74 -8.33 -9.27 4.74
CA LYS A 74 -9.40 -8.63 3.95
C LYS A 74 -10.78 -8.91 4.52
N LYS A 75 -11.01 -10.15 4.97
CA LYS A 75 -12.32 -10.56 5.54
C LYS A 75 -12.60 -9.92 6.90
N ILE A 76 -11.59 -9.68 7.73
CA ILE A 76 -11.76 -8.95 8.99
C ILE A 76 -11.73 -7.42 8.82
N ASN A 77 -11.73 -6.93 7.58
CA ASN A 77 -11.68 -5.52 7.21
C ASN A 77 -10.40 -4.77 7.67
N ARG A 78 -9.31 -5.51 7.95
CA ARG A 78 -7.98 -4.95 8.28
C ARG A 78 -7.10 -4.86 7.05
N ASN A 79 -7.57 -4.11 6.06
CA ASN A 79 -6.84 -3.83 4.82
C ASN A 79 -5.61 -2.95 5.05
N ASP A 80 -5.56 -2.22 6.16
CA ASP A 80 -4.43 -1.41 6.62
C ASP A 80 -3.14 -2.25 6.74
N LEU A 81 -3.25 -3.48 7.27
CA LEU A 81 -2.11 -4.36 7.52
C LEU A 81 -1.60 -5.06 6.24
N ILE A 82 -2.44 -5.15 5.21
CA ILE A 82 -2.09 -5.80 3.92
C ILE A 82 -1.06 -4.96 3.15
N VAL A 83 -1.06 -3.64 3.36
CA VAL A 83 -0.12 -2.72 2.73
C VAL A 83 1.32 -3.01 3.17
N CYS A 84 1.53 -3.45 4.42
CA CYS A 84 2.84 -3.91 4.90
C CYS A 84 3.33 -5.20 4.23
N VAL A 85 2.44 -5.97 3.60
CA VAL A 85 2.81 -7.21 2.90
C VAL A 85 3.47 -6.93 1.55
N LEU A 86 3.00 -5.93 0.81
CA LEU A 86 3.47 -5.69 -0.56
C LEU A 86 4.71 -4.80 -0.61
N PHE A 87 4.87 -3.91 0.36
CA PHE A 87 6.01 -3.00 0.43
C PHE A 87 6.88 -3.36 1.64
N GLY A 88 8.02 -3.99 1.38
CA GLY A 88 9.00 -4.35 2.41
C GLY A 88 9.33 -3.14 3.30
N ARG A 89 9.21 -3.31 4.62
CA ARG A 89 9.53 -2.29 5.62
C ARG A 89 10.92 -1.68 5.36
N LYS A 90 10.99 -0.40 4.99
CA LYS A 90 12.03 0.46 5.56
C LYS A 90 11.58 0.78 6.98
N LYS A 91 12.44 0.53 7.97
CA LYS A 91 12.27 1.08 9.32
C LYS A 91 12.19 2.60 9.20
N GLN A 92 11.20 3.20 9.84
CA GLN A 92 11.43 4.37 10.68
C GLN A 92 10.24 4.57 11.62
N GLY A 93 10.56 5.17 12.77
CA GLY A 93 9.71 5.27 13.94
C GLY A 93 8.40 6.01 13.71
N GLU A 94 7.53 5.78 14.68
CA GLU A 94 6.40 6.60 15.11
C GLU A 94 5.79 7.55 14.07
N CYS A 95 4.54 7.28 13.69
CA CYS A 95 3.52 8.32 13.67
C CYS A 95 2.13 7.69 13.87
N LYS A 96 1.30 8.45 14.57
CA LYS A 96 0.08 8.03 15.24
C LYS A 96 -1.10 7.82 14.30
N THR A 97 -2.07 7.11 14.86
CA THR A 97 -3.46 6.93 14.44
C THR A 97 -4.06 8.16 13.74
N GLY A 98 -4.55 7.94 12.53
CA GLY A 98 -5.35 8.87 11.75
C GLY A 98 -5.53 8.30 10.36
N ASN A 99 -6.72 7.77 10.09
CA ASN A 99 -7.16 7.14 8.84
C ASN A 99 -6.32 7.55 7.60
N MET A 100 -5.48 6.65 7.10
CA MET A 100 -5.03 6.73 5.72
C MET A 100 -5.46 5.45 5.01
N LEU A 101 -6.77 5.41 4.70
CA LEU A 101 -7.38 4.40 3.84
C LEU A 101 -6.60 4.36 2.52
N PHE A 102 -5.86 3.27 2.33
CA PHE A 102 -5.14 3.00 1.10
C PHE A 102 -6.15 2.63 0.01
N ILE A 103 -6.75 3.65 -0.62
CA ILE A 103 -7.54 3.47 -1.83
C ILE A 103 -6.63 2.83 -2.88
N PRO A 104 -7.07 1.81 -3.65
CA PRO A 104 -6.30 1.25 -4.75
C PRO A 104 -5.87 2.37 -5.71
N ARG A 105 -4.60 2.79 -5.62
CA ARG A 105 -4.03 3.99 -6.26
C ARG A 105 -3.91 3.93 -7.77
N LYS A 106 -4.37 2.85 -8.40
CA LYS A 106 -4.36 2.74 -9.87
C LYS A 106 -5.31 3.74 -10.54
N HIS A 107 -6.27 4.30 -9.81
CA HIS A 107 -7.29 5.17 -10.39
C HIS A 107 -7.39 6.56 -9.77
N PHE A 108 -6.77 6.87 -8.62
CA PHE A 108 -7.01 8.19 -8.00
C PHE A 108 -6.38 9.34 -8.80
N VAL A 109 -5.09 9.23 -9.09
CA VAL A 109 -4.38 10.23 -9.88
C VAL A 109 -5.02 10.37 -11.27
N ASP A 110 -5.35 9.25 -11.92
CA ASP A 110 -6.01 9.26 -13.22
C ASP A 110 -7.44 9.80 -13.19
N LYS A 111 -8.21 9.49 -12.15
CA LYS A 111 -9.59 9.96 -11.94
C LYS A 111 -9.64 11.45 -11.61
N HIS A 112 -8.61 11.97 -10.92
CA HIS A 112 -8.51 13.37 -10.53
C HIS A 112 -7.53 14.18 -11.41
N ARG A 113 -7.07 13.63 -12.54
CA ARG A 113 -6.10 14.26 -13.46
C ARG A 113 -6.41 15.71 -13.76
N VAL A 114 -7.64 16.01 -14.19
CA VAL A 114 -8.06 17.37 -14.54
C VAL A 114 -8.00 18.32 -13.34
N GLN A 115 -8.40 17.83 -12.18
CA GLN A 115 -8.46 18.62 -10.95
C GLN A 115 -7.05 18.91 -10.42
N LEU A 116 -6.14 17.95 -10.53
CA LEU A 116 -4.72 18.13 -10.25
C LEU A 116 -4.08 19.11 -11.25
N ILE A 117 -4.35 18.99 -12.55
CA ILE A 117 -3.82 19.91 -13.57
C ILE A 117 -4.30 21.36 -13.33
N GLN A 118 -5.53 21.55 -12.85
CA GLN A 118 -6.07 22.89 -12.59
C GLN A 118 -5.62 23.49 -11.25
N ARG A 119 -5.49 22.69 -10.19
CA ARG A 119 -5.10 23.19 -8.86
C ARG A 119 -3.59 23.29 -8.67
N VAL A 120 -2.81 22.41 -9.29
CA VAL A 120 -1.35 22.44 -9.25
C VAL A 120 -0.85 23.59 -10.11
N SER A 121 -0.62 24.72 -9.45
CA SER A 121 -0.12 25.94 -10.09
C SER A 121 1.41 25.89 -10.28
N ASN A 122 2.10 25.14 -9.42
CA ASN A 122 3.56 25.03 -9.38
C ASN A 122 4.03 23.60 -9.70
N VAL A 123 4.40 23.36 -10.94
CA VAL A 123 4.89 22.04 -11.40
C VAL A 123 6.40 21.86 -11.16
N ALA A 124 7.15 22.96 -11.01
CA ALA A 124 8.60 22.95 -10.81
C ALA A 124 9.07 22.07 -9.62
N PRO A 125 8.55 22.23 -8.39
CA PRO A 125 9.00 21.39 -7.26
C PRO A 125 8.67 19.92 -7.49
N ILE A 126 7.51 19.63 -8.09
CA ILE A 126 7.11 18.26 -8.44
C ILE A 126 8.08 17.65 -9.45
N LEU A 127 8.51 18.43 -10.45
CA LEU A 127 9.49 18.01 -11.47
C LEU A 127 10.88 17.80 -10.88
N ASP A 128 11.33 18.68 -9.98
CA ASP A 128 12.62 18.56 -9.29
C ASP A 128 12.68 17.29 -8.44
N ASP A 129 11.60 16.99 -7.69
CA ASP A 129 11.50 15.79 -6.88
C ASP A 129 11.40 14.50 -7.74
N LEU A 130 10.75 14.59 -8.90
CA LEU A 130 10.67 13.49 -9.87
C LEU A 130 12.01 13.20 -10.53
N LEU A 131 12.79 14.25 -10.81
CA LEU A 131 14.17 14.14 -11.32
C LEU A 131 15.09 13.53 -10.25
N GLY A 132 14.99 13.99 -9.00
CA GLY A 132 15.76 13.44 -7.88
C GLY A 132 15.42 11.98 -7.54
N SER A 133 14.20 11.55 -7.87
CA SER A 133 13.74 10.16 -7.71
C SER A 133 14.06 9.27 -8.93
N ASP A 134 14.77 9.79 -9.95
CA ASP A 134 15.15 9.11 -11.20
C ASP A 134 13.95 8.58 -12.00
N VAL A 135 12.78 9.22 -11.86
CA VAL A 135 11.54 8.87 -12.56
C VAL A 135 11.51 9.46 -13.96
N ILE A 136 12.14 10.62 -14.12
CA ILE A 136 12.14 11.41 -15.34
C ILE A 136 13.58 11.80 -15.66
N SER A 137 13.99 11.59 -16.90
CA SER A 137 15.30 12.01 -17.38
C SER A 137 15.39 13.53 -17.51
N GLN A 138 16.61 14.07 -17.41
CA GLN A 138 16.86 15.51 -17.56
C GLN A 138 16.31 16.08 -18.89
N GLU A 139 16.34 15.30 -19.97
CA GLU A 139 15.81 15.70 -21.28
C GLU A 139 14.29 15.91 -21.26
N SER A 140 13.56 15.00 -20.59
CA SER A 140 12.12 15.11 -20.38
C SER A 140 11.79 16.26 -19.42
N TYR A 141 12.60 16.48 -18.38
CA TYR A 141 12.48 17.63 -17.48
C TYR A 141 12.57 18.95 -18.28
N ASN A 142 13.61 19.10 -19.10
CA ASN A 142 13.82 20.31 -19.90
C ASN A 142 12.69 20.53 -20.91
N SER A 143 12.24 19.47 -21.56
CA SER A 143 11.12 19.50 -22.53
C SER A 143 9.80 19.92 -21.87
N ILE A 144 9.55 19.46 -20.64
CA ILE A 144 8.36 19.84 -19.89
C ILE A 144 8.52 21.27 -19.37
N MET A 145 9.66 21.64 -18.80
CA MET A 145 9.89 22.97 -18.23
C MET A 145 9.83 24.10 -19.26
N ALA A 146 10.20 23.80 -20.52
CA ALA A 146 10.12 24.72 -21.66
C ALA A 146 8.68 25.10 -22.06
N LEU A 147 7.65 24.40 -21.55
CA LEU A 147 6.26 24.75 -21.83
C LEU A 147 5.85 26.07 -21.15
N PRO A 148 4.99 26.89 -21.78
CA PRO A 148 4.66 28.22 -21.28
C PRO A 148 3.69 28.21 -20.09
N THR A 149 2.80 27.21 -19.99
CA THR A 149 1.76 27.15 -18.94
C THR A 149 2.00 25.98 -17.98
N SER A 150 1.71 26.17 -16.71
CA SER A 150 1.77 25.09 -15.70
C SER A 150 0.86 23.91 -16.04
N GLN A 151 -0.28 24.19 -16.68
CA GLN A 151 -1.24 23.16 -17.07
C GLN A 151 -0.70 22.25 -18.18
N ASP A 152 -0.04 22.83 -19.19
CA ASP A 152 0.58 22.06 -20.27
C ASP A 152 1.77 21.24 -19.77
N LYS A 153 2.54 21.81 -18.82
CA LYS A 153 3.60 21.08 -18.10
C LYS A 153 3.04 19.82 -17.47
N MET A 154 1.96 19.96 -16.71
CA MET A 154 1.33 18.86 -16.00
C MET A 154 0.74 17.81 -16.95
N ARG A 155 0.11 18.24 -18.05
CA ARG A 155 -0.44 17.33 -19.06
C ARG A 155 0.66 16.52 -19.76
N THR A 156 1.78 17.15 -20.08
CA THR A 156 2.93 16.51 -20.74
C THR A 156 3.65 15.56 -19.79
N LEU A 157 3.79 15.95 -18.52
CA LEU A 157 4.30 15.11 -17.44
C LEU A 157 3.49 13.81 -17.34
N TYR A 158 2.17 13.91 -17.33
CA TYR A 158 1.27 12.75 -17.30
C TYR A 158 1.43 11.78 -18.47
N SER A 159 1.91 12.23 -19.64
CA SER A 159 2.22 11.35 -20.77
C SER A 159 3.51 10.56 -20.53
N HIS A 160 4.49 11.16 -19.85
CA HIS A 160 5.76 10.53 -19.51
C HIS A 160 5.65 9.62 -18.27
N LEU A 161 4.67 9.86 -17.41
CA LEU A 161 4.42 9.08 -16.18
C LEU A 161 3.60 7.78 -16.40
N ASN A 162 3.39 7.33 -17.64
CA ASN A 162 2.52 6.19 -18.00
C ASN A 162 3.06 4.79 -17.60
N THR A 163 3.73 4.68 -16.47
CA THR A 163 4.32 3.44 -15.94
C THR A 163 3.86 3.25 -14.50
N GLU A 164 3.46 2.03 -14.11
CA GLU A 164 2.89 1.74 -12.78
C GLU A 164 3.74 2.27 -11.61
N ARG A 165 5.07 2.24 -11.73
CA ARG A 165 6.01 2.72 -10.71
C ARG A 165 6.04 4.25 -10.58
N CYS A 166 5.77 4.98 -11.65
CA CYS A 166 5.85 6.43 -11.69
C CYS A 166 4.66 7.08 -10.97
N ASN A 167 3.47 6.48 -11.08
CA ASN A 167 2.24 6.97 -10.43
C ASN A 167 2.33 6.96 -8.90
N ASP A 168 2.99 5.95 -8.32
CA ASP A 168 3.16 5.85 -6.87
C ASP A 168 4.11 6.91 -6.32
N ILE A 169 5.22 7.13 -7.02
CA ILE A 169 6.22 8.15 -6.66
C ILE A 169 5.62 9.55 -6.83
N PHE A 170 4.92 9.77 -7.94
CA PHE A 170 4.23 11.02 -8.21
C PHE A 170 3.18 11.36 -7.15
N TYR A 171 2.36 10.40 -6.71
CA TYR A 171 1.44 10.62 -5.59
C TYR A 171 2.19 10.99 -4.30
N LYS A 172 3.33 10.34 -4.02
CA LYS A 172 4.13 10.63 -2.83
C LYS A 172 4.63 12.07 -2.83
N ILE A 173 5.10 12.55 -3.99
CA ILE A 173 5.56 13.93 -4.18
C ILE A 173 4.40 14.92 -4.05
N LEU A 174 3.22 14.61 -4.61
CA LEU A 174 2.02 15.42 -4.42
C LEU A 174 1.60 15.49 -2.94
N LEU A 175 1.76 14.39 -2.19
CA LEU A 175 1.47 14.36 -0.76
C LEU A 175 2.47 15.21 0.03
N GLU A 176 3.74 15.20 -0.35
CA GLU A 176 4.79 15.96 0.33
C GLU A 176 4.67 17.47 0.07
N ASN A 177 4.36 17.87 -1.17
CA ASN A 177 4.27 19.28 -1.55
C ASN A 177 2.88 19.88 -1.30
N GLU A 178 1.80 19.12 -1.52
CA GLU A 178 0.42 19.63 -1.58
C GLU A 178 -0.57 18.70 -0.83
N LYS A 179 -0.22 18.27 0.39
CA LYS A 179 -1.06 17.40 1.24
C LYS A 179 -2.52 17.86 1.37
N HIS A 180 -2.74 19.17 1.43
CA HIS A 180 -4.06 19.77 1.62
C HIS A 180 -5.00 19.52 0.43
N LEU A 181 -4.45 19.44 -0.78
CA LEU A 181 -5.23 19.11 -1.98
C LEU A 181 -5.65 17.64 -1.97
N ILE A 182 -4.77 16.73 -1.54
CA ILE A 182 -5.07 15.29 -1.46
C ILE A 182 -6.22 15.03 -0.47
N ASP A 183 -6.20 15.68 0.70
CA ASP A 183 -7.28 15.56 1.68
C ASP A 183 -8.61 16.11 1.15
N GLU A 184 -8.59 17.24 0.42
CA GLU A 184 -9.79 17.81 -0.24
C GLU A 184 -10.35 16.88 -1.32
N PHE A 185 -9.49 16.20 -2.08
CA PHE A 185 -9.90 15.26 -3.14
C PHE A 185 -10.31 13.87 -2.63
N SER A 186 -9.82 13.45 -1.46
CA SER A 186 -10.18 12.18 -0.80
C SER A 186 -11.52 12.26 -0.07
N ALA A 187 -11.94 13.47 0.33
CA ALA A 187 -13.17 13.70 1.10
C ALA A 187 -14.47 13.76 0.28
N LYS A 188 -14.44 13.47 -1.03
CA LYS A 188 -15.56 13.68 -1.97
C LYS A 188 -15.94 12.42 -2.73
#